data_AF-A0ABD2HKP0-F1
#
_entry.id   AF-A0ABD2HKP0-F1
#
_cell.length_a   1.000
_cell.length_b   1.000
_cell.length_c   1.000
_cell.angle_alpha   90.00
_cell.angle_beta   90.00
_cell.angle_gamma   90.00
#
_symmetry.space_group_name_H-M   'P 1'
#
loop_
_entity.id
_entity.type
_entity.pdbx_description
1 polymer ?
#
loop_
_entity_poly.entity_id
_entity_poly.type
_entity_poly.pdbx_seq_one_letter_code
_entity_poly.pdbx_strand_id
1 'polypeptide(L)'
;MKRWRPSPPAPGGPHSHSFCRSASPAFSSELHVQPVISPLYNSLSCYDTVLSEHFSTPRLVSEGDILTVRAENHPDLLENNSEGIHRCPVLYFRVQKVCPVCRERRRR
;
A
#
# COMPACT_ATOMS: atom_id res chain seq x y z
N MET A 1 -45.45 -7.09 13.81
CA MET A 1 -44.08 -6.54 13.91
C MET A 1 -43.37 -7.19 15.10
N LYS A 2 -42.33 -8.02 14.87
CA LYS A 2 -41.56 -8.64 15.95
C LYS A 2 -40.59 -7.60 16.52
N ARG A 3 -40.78 -7.25 17.79
CA ARG A 3 -39.97 -6.29 18.55
C ARG A 3 -38.68 -6.98 18.99
N TRP A 4 -37.53 -6.52 18.51
CA TRP A 4 -36.23 -6.94 19.02
C TRP A 4 -36.13 -6.56 20.50
N ARG A 5 -35.92 -7.55 21.38
CA ARG A 5 -35.56 -7.27 22.78
C ARG A 5 -34.04 -7.33 22.88
N PRO A 6 -33.36 -6.29 23.40
CA PRO A 6 -31.93 -6.37 23.68
C PRO A 6 -31.69 -7.44 24.74
N SER A 7 -30.65 -8.24 24.55
CA SER A 7 -30.19 -9.21 25.55
C SER A 7 -29.71 -8.49 26.82
N PRO A 8 -29.88 -9.08 28.02
CA PRO A 8 -29.34 -8.51 29.25
C PRO A 8 -27.82 -8.29 29.12
N PRO A 9 -27.26 -7.22 29.71
CA PRO A 9 -25.82 -7.06 29.76
C PRO A 9 -25.21 -8.23 30.54
N ALA A 10 -24.36 -9.02 29.87
CA ALA A 10 -23.64 -10.10 30.51
C ALA A 10 -22.70 -9.51 31.60
N PRO A 11 -22.58 -10.16 32.78
CA PRO A 11 -21.64 -9.71 33.81
C PRO A 11 -20.22 -9.74 33.24
N GLY A 12 -19.46 -8.66 33.48
CA GLY A 12 -18.15 -8.40 32.90
C GLY A 12 -17.20 -9.59 32.97
N GLY A 13 -17.12 -10.34 31.86
CA GLY A 13 -15.99 -11.21 31.57
C GLY A 13 -14.82 -10.36 31.08
N PRO A 14 -13.57 -10.84 31.23
CA PRO A 14 -12.41 -10.14 30.70
C PRO A 14 -12.65 -9.93 29.21
N HIS A 15 -12.65 -8.65 28.79
CA HIS A 15 -12.69 -8.27 27.39
C HIS A 15 -11.66 -9.13 26.65
N SER A 16 -12.04 -9.78 25.55
CA SER A 16 -11.09 -10.52 24.73
C SER A 16 -9.98 -9.58 24.29
N HIS A 17 -8.86 -9.60 25.01
CA HIS A 17 -7.62 -8.97 24.61
C HIS A 17 -6.98 -9.92 23.60
N SER A 18 -7.52 -9.95 22.38
CA SER A 18 -6.81 -10.56 21.28
C SER A 18 -5.48 -9.84 21.11
N PHE A 19 -4.41 -10.62 20.96
CA PHE A 19 -3.04 -10.15 20.71
C PHE A 19 -2.94 -9.14 19.53
N CYS A 20 -3.98 -9.11 18.70
CA CYS A 20 -4.16 -8.20 17.57
C CYS A 20 -4.21 -6.72 17.94
N ARG A 21 -4.63 -6.32 19.15
CA ARG A 21 -4.75 -4.90 19.52
C ARG A 21 -3.42 -4.17 19.73
N SER A 22 -2.31 -4.89 19.77
CA SER A 22 -0.96 -4.34 20.00
C SER A 22 -0.04 -4.48 18.80
N ALA A 23 -0.51 -5.10 17.71
CA ALA A 23 0.30 -5.38 16.53
C ALA A 23 0.32 -4.17 15.59
N SER A 24 1.21 -3.22 15.85
CA SER A 24 1.57 -2.21 14.85
C SER A 24 2.61 -2.82 13.89
N PRO A 25 2.33 -2.91 12.58
CA PRO A 25 3.32 -3.35 11.61
C PRO A 25 4.59 -2.50 11.73
N ALA A 26 5.75 -3.15 11.67
CA ALA A 26 7.02 -2.45 11.74
C ALA A 26 7.26 -1.67 10.43
N PHE A 27 7.93 -0.51 10.55
CA PHE A 27 8.39 0.22 9.37
C PHE A 27 9.59 -0.50 8.74
N SER A 28 9.61 -0.50 7.41
CA SER A 28 10.76 -0.92 6.61
C SER A 28 11.72 0.26 6.41
N SER A 29 13.03 -0.01 6.33
CA SER A 29 14.01 0.98 5.89
C SER A 29 14.13 1.07 4.37
N GLU A 30 13.83 -0.03 3.67
CA GLU A 30 14.03 -0.15 2.23
C GLU A 30 13.01 -1.14 1.65
N LEU A 31 12.52 -0.84 0.45
CA LEU A 31 11.53 -1.64 -0.27
C LEU A 31 12.02 -1.83 -1.71
N HIS A 32 12.15 -3.09 -2.15
CA HIS A 32 12.52 -3.40 -3.53
C HIS A 32 11.28 -3.74 -4.32
N VAL A 33 11.07 -3.03 -5.43
CA VAL A 33 9.92 -3.21 -6.30
C VAL A 33 10.37 -3.40 -7.75
N GLN A 34 9.58 -4.14 -8.52
CA GLN A 34 9.82 -4.35 -9.94
C GLN A 34 8.59 -3.90 -10.75
N PRO A 35 8.75 -3.10 -11.81
CA PRO A 35 7.65 -2.80 -12.72
C PRO A 35 7.08 -4.09 -13.31
N VAL A 36 5.75 -4.23 -13.29
CA VAL A 36 5.06 -5.31 -13.99
C VAL A 36 5.06 -4.97 -15.48
N ILE A 37 5.43 -5.92 -16.35
CA ILE A 37 5.39 -5.69 -17.80
C ILE A 37 3.93 -5.62 -18.24
N SER A 38 3.55 -4.54 -18.92
CA SER A 38 2.20 -4.33 -19.43
C SER A 38 2.26 -3.61 -20.77
N PRO A 39 1.40 -3.96 -21.74
CA PRO A 39 1.26 -3.18 -22.97
C PRO A 39 0.67 -1.78 -22.71
N LEU A 40 0.13 -1.52 -21.51
CA LEU A 40 -0.54 -0.27 -21.13
C LEU A 40 0.42 0.84 -20.68
N TYR A 41 1.72 0.57 -20.56
CA TYR A 41 2.73 1.59 -20.29
C TYR A 41 4.08 1.13 -20.83
N ASN A 42 4.75 1.97 -21.61
CA ASN A 42 6.09 1.70 -22.15
C ASN A 42 7.16 1.88 -21.06
N SER A 43 8.42 1.49 -21.30
CA SER A 43 9.53 1.71 -20.34
C SER A 43 9.67 3.21 -20.00
N LEU A 44 9.28 3.59 -18.78
CA LEU A 44 9.23 4.99 -18.33
C LEU A 44 10.55 5.36 -17.66
N SER A 45 11.02 6.57 -17.89
CA SER A 45 12.21 7.13 -17.22
C SER A 45 11.91 7.70 -15.83
N CYS A 46 10.64 7.79 -15.40
CA CYS A 46 10.21 8.57 -14.24
C CYS A 46 9.65 7.76 -13.05
N TYR A 47 9.93 6.45 -12.93
CA TYR A 47 9.36 5.63 -11.86
C TYR A 47 9.63 6.18 -10.45
N ASP A 48 10.81 6.75 -10.22
CA ASP A 48 11.23 7.24 -8.90
C ASP A 48 10.33 8.37 -8.39
N THR A 49 9.94 9.31 -9.25
CA THR A 49 9.07 10.42 -8.83
C THR A 49 7.69 9.91 -8.45
N VAL A 50 7.11 9.02 -9.25
CA VAL A 50 5.77 8.45 -8.97
C VAL A 50 5.78 7.62 -7.70
N LEU A 51 6.81 6.80 -7.50
CA LEU A 51 6.95 5.98 -6.29
C LEU A 51 7.17 6.86 -5.05
N SER A 52 7.96 7.93 -5.15
CA SER A 52 8.19 8.86 -4.05
C SER A 52 6.89 9.55 -3.59
N GLU A 53 6.05 9.98 -4.54
CA GLU A 53 4.73 10.56 -4.24
C GLU A 53 3.80 9.49 -3.64
N HIS A 54 3.79 8.29 -4.20
CA HIS A 54 2.95 7.19 -3.73
C HIS A 54 3.20 6.82 -2.26
N PHE A 55 4.47 6.82 -1.84
CA PHE A 55 4.91 6.52 -0.49
C PHE A 55 5.04 7.74 0.44
N SER A 56 4.59 8.93 0.01
CA SER A 56 4.38 10.07 0.91
C SER A 56 3.40 9.75 2.04
N THR A 57 2.49 8.80 1.79
CA THR A 57 1.61 8.19 2.80
C THR A 57 2.12 6.78 3.12
N PRO A 58 2.30 6.42 4.42
CA PRO A 58 2.70 5.07 4.80
C PRO A 58 1.73 4.00 4.30
N ARG A 59 2.26 2.89 3.80
CA ARG A 59 1.49 1.77 3.26
C ARG A 59 1.96 0.46 3.85
N LEU A 60 1.01 -0.42 4.15
CA LEU A 60 1.30 -1.79 4.53
C LEU A 60 1.57 -2.59 3.26
N VAL A 61 2.69 -3.32 3.24
CA VAL A 61 3.14 -4.12 2.10
C VAL A 61 3.75 -5.43 2.58
N SER A 62 3.64 -6.47 1.75
CA SER A 62 4.26 -7.79 1.92
C SER A 62 5.00 -8.19 0.65
N GLU A 63 5.99 -9.07 0.78
CA GLU A 63 6.67 -9.63 -0.39
C GLU A 63 5.68 -10.38 -1.29
N GLY A 64 5.76 -10.11 -2.60
CA GLY A 64 4.84 -10.65 -3.60
C GLY A 64 3.61 -9.78 -3.90
N ASP A 65 3.33 -8.76 -3.09
CA ASP A 65 2.20 -7.85 -3.33
C ASP A 65 2.34 -7.11 -4.67
N ILE A 66 1.21 -6.81 -5.32
CA ILE A 66 1.14 -5.94 -6.49
C ILE A 66 0.62 -4.57 -6.05
N LEU A 67 1.48 -3.56 -6.14
CA LEU A 67 1.16 -2.17 -5.85
C LEU A 67 0.53 -1.50 -7.06
N THR A 68 -0.55 -0.77 -6.81
CA THR A 68 -1.26 0.03 -7.81
C THR A 68 -0.93 1.50 -7.59
N VAL A 69 -0.12 2.06 -8.48
CA VAL A 69 0.43 3.41 -8.35
C VAL A 69 -0.22 4.30 -9.40
N ARG A 70 -0.85 5.39 -8.94
CA ARG A 70 -1.46 6.37 -9.85
C ARG A 70 -0.40 7.32 -10.37
N ALA A 71 -0.49 7.64 -11.66
CA ALA A 71 0.41 8.56 -12.35
C ALA A 71 -0.30 9.86 -12.80
N GLU A 72 -1.25 10.36 -11.98
CA GLU A 72 -2.12 11.51 -12.28
C GLU A 72 -1.35 12.79 -12.68
N ASN A 73 -0.12 12.99 -12.18
CA ASN A 73 0.66 14.22 -12.35
C ASN A 73 1.81 14.12 -13.36
N HIS A 74 1.91 13.02 -14.11
CA HIS A 74 3.04 12.78 -15.00
C HIS A 74 2.59 12.76 -16.47
N PRO A 75 2.74 13.88 -17.20
CA PRO A 75 2.28 14.01 -18.58
C PRO A 75 2.97 13.04 -19.54
N ASP A 76 4.18 12.58 -19.22
CA ASP A 76 4.88 11.52 -19.96
C ASP A 76 4.13 10.17 -19.94
N LEU A 77 3.18 10.01 -19.01
CA LEU A 77 2.40 8.78 -18.78
C LEU A 77 0.99 8.87 -19.35
N LEU A 78 0.55 10.06 -19.74
CA LEU A 78 -0.72 10.29 -20.41
C LEU A 78 -0.58 9.81 -21.86
N GLU A 79 -0.90 8.54 -22.12
CA GLU A 79 -1.20 8.13 -23.49
C GLU A 79 -2.31 9.02 -24.02
N ASN A 80 -1.98 9.75 -25.09
CA ASN A 80 -2.83 10.70 -25.78
C ASN A 80 -4.01 9.95 -26.41
N ASN A 81 -4.99 9.58 -25.61
CA ASN A 81 -6.24 9.00 -26.06
C ASN A 81 -6.99 10.09 -26.83
N SER A 82 -6.94 10.02 -28.16
CA SER A 82 -7.67 10.89 -29.08
C SER A 82 -9.20 10.83 -28.93
N GLU A 83 -9.72 9.99 -28.02
CA GLU A 83 -11.14 9.84 -27.71
C GLU A 83 -11.65 10.73 -26.55
N GLY A 84 -10.80 11.59 -25.98
CA GLY A 84 -11.24 12.56 -24.96
C GLY A 84 -11.54 11.98 -23.57
N ILE A 85 -11.24 10.70 -23.35
CA ILE A 85 -11.31 10.07 -22.02
C ILE A 85 -9.91 10.09 -21.41
N HIS A 86 -9.66 11.07 -20.54
CA HIS A 86 -8.45 11.13 -19.71
C HIS A 86 -8.49 10.04 -18.64
N ARG A 87 -8.20 8.78 -19.02
CA ARG A 87 -7.95 7.74 -18.01
C ARG A 87 -6.60 8.05 -17.37
N CYS A 88 -6.58 8.24 -16.05
CA CYS A 88 -5.32 8.33 -15.32
C CYS A 88 -4.52 7.06 -15.57
N PRO A 89 -3.27 7.15 -16.06
CA PRO A 89 -2.41 5.99 -16.19
C PRO A 89 -2.14 5.39 -14.80
N VAL A 90 -2.26 4.07 -14.69
CA VAL A 90 -1.98 3.32 -13.47
C VAL A 90 -0.82 2.38 -13.74
N LEU A 91 0.21 2.48 -12.93
CA LEU A 91 1.39 1.62 -12.97
C LEU A 91 1.27 0.50 -11.94
N TYR A 92 1.75 -0.68 -12.30
CA TYR A 92 1.78 -1.83 -11.40
C TYR A 92 3.22 -2.21 -11.07
N PHE A 93 3.47 -2.43 -9.79
CA PHE A 93 4.78 -2.86 -9.30
C PHE A 93 4.65 -4.07 -8.40
N ARG A 94 5.48 -5.08 -8.60
CA ARG A 94 5.58 -6.23 -7.71
C ARG A 94 6.58 -5.95 -6.61
N VAL A 95 6.19 -6.17 -5.36
CA VAL A 95 7.11 -6.15 -4.22
C VAL A 95 8.02 -7.38 -4.27
N GLN A 96 9.31 -7.14 -4.43
CA GLN A 96 10.32 -8.19 -4.48
C GLN A 96 10.88 -8.49 -3.09
N LYS A 97 11.11 -7.45 -2.28
CA LYS A 97 11.73 -7.59 -0.97
C LYS A 97 11.35 -6.45 -0.03
N VAL A 98 11.12 -6.77 1.24
CA VAL A 98 10.90 -5.78 2.31
C VAL A 98 12.03 -5.84 3.33
N CYS A 99 12.85 -4.80 3.42
CA CYS A 99 13.96 -4.74 4.35
C CYS A 99 13.53 -4.04 5.65
N PRO A 100 13.63 -4.72 6.83
CA PRO A 100 13.25 -4.12 8.10
C PRO A 100 14.24 -3.03 8.50
N VAL A 101 13.77 -2.05 9.29
CA VAL A 101 14.67 -1.01 9.82
C VAL A 101 15.77 -1.64 10.68
N CYS A 102 17.04 -1.43 10.30
CA CYS A 102 18.16 -1.92 11.11
C CYS A 102 18.27 -1.06 12.38
N ARG A 103 17.85 -1.61 13.52
CA ARG A 103 18.13 -0.98 14.81
C ARG A 103 19.59 -1.24 15.17
N GLU A 104 20.46 -0.26 14.87
CA GLU A 104 21.83 -0.22 15.38
C GLU A 104 21.80 -0.42 16.89
N ARG A 105 22.25 -1.58 17.36
CA ARG A 105 22.45 -1.84 18.78
C ARG A 105 23.62 -0.98 19.22
N ARG A 106 23.33 0.21 19.78
CA ARG A 106 24.32 0.99 20.53
C ARG A 106 24.86 0.09 21.64
N ARG A 107 26.04 -0.50 21.40
CA ARG A 107 26.85 -1.11 22.45
C ARG A 107 27.30 0.04 23.34
N ARG A 108 26.82 0.02 24.59
CA ARG A 108 27.34 0.85 25.67
C ARG A 108 28.69 0.31 26.10
#